data_AF-A0A419WDY9-F1
#
_entry.id   AF-A0A419WDY9-F1
#
_cell.length_a   1.000
_cell.length_b   1.000
_cell.length_c   1.000
_cell.angle_alpha   90.00
_cell.angle_beta   90.00
_cell.angle_gamma   90.00
#
_symmetry.space_group_name_H-M   'P 1'
#
loop_
_entity.id
_entity.type
_entity.pdbx_description
1 polymer ?
#
loop_
_entity_poly.entity_id
_entity_poly.type
_entity_poly.pdbx_seq_one_letter_code
_entity_poly.pdbx_strand_id
1 'polypeptide(L)'
;MTTEAECLEALREAAERLGESPTKAEYEELGLTPASATIIRTWGGWSEAKEIVGLETSSSRGSRVQPKPDDIELPSDLVWEELSVDQRWHYRNAEWNTERSLRRRSRLRSWLNEIKRNRGCSRCGTDTAACLDFHHVDTTAKEMAVGKMVTYGYGKARLRDEIEKCDVLCANCHRKLHYVQPAQNRRRWIHNRERNAGCNRCTATDPACLDFHHDRNTKEASVTRLVADNRPKERIRTEIERCTVLCANCHRKEHYDPPNYE
;
A
#
# COMPACT_ATOMS: atom_id res chain seq x y z
N MET A 1 32.49 -28.23 -35.41
CA MET A 1 31.99 -26.84 -35.38
C MET A 1 31.08 -26.71 -36.58
N THR A 2 29.85 -26.23 -36.39
CA THR A 2 28.93 -26.01 -37.50
C THR A 2 29.50 -24.93 -38.41
N THR A 3 29.53 -25.18 -39.71
CA THR A 3 30.04 -24.26 -40.72
C THR A 3 28.96 -23.28 -41.20
N GLU A 4 29.39 -22.15 -41.76
CA GLU A 4 28.50 -21.19 -42.42
C GLU A 4 27.66 -21.84 -43.53
N ALA A 5 28.27 -22.74 -44.32
CA ALA A 5 27.60 -23.48 -45.37
C ALA A 5 26.49 -24.40 -44.84
N GLU A 6 26.74 -25.11 -43.73
CA GLU A 6 25.72 -25.97 -43.08
C GLU A 6 24.51 -25.16 -42.57
N CYS A 7 24.72 -23.91 -42.15
CA CYS A 7 23.62 -23.03 -41.72
C CYS A 7 22.75 -22.59 -42.90
N LEU A 8 23.36 -22.29 -44.05
CA LEU A 8 22.63 -21.87 -45.25
C LEU A 8 21.90 -23.04 -45.91
N GLU A 9 22.50 -24.22 -45.92
CA GLU A 9 21.89 -25.42 -46.51
C GLU A 9 20.64 -25.85 -45.72
N ALA A 10 20.70 -25.82 -44.39
CA ALA A 10 19.54 -26.13 -43.57
C ALA A 10 18.37 -25.14 -43.78
N LEU A 11 18.65 -23.86 -44.06
CA LEU A 11 17.60 -22.89 -44.40
C LEU A 11 16.95 -23.18 -45.76
N ARG A 12 17.75 -23.60 -46.76
CA ARG A 12 17.24 -24.01 -48.08
C ARG A 12 16.40 -25.28 -47.97
N GLU A 13 16.88 -26.26 -47.22
CA GLU A 13 16.15 -27.50 -46.96
C GLU A 13 14.82 -27.23 -46.25
N ALA A 14 14.82 -26.33 -45.27
CA ALA A 14 13.59 -25.91 -44.60
C ALA A 14 12.60 -25.25 -45.57
N ALA A 15 13.08 -24.37 -46.44
CA ALA A 15 12.23 -23.71 -47.44
C ALA A 15 11.67 -24.69 -48.48
N GLU A 16 12.47 -25.67 -48.92
CA GLU A 16 12.02 -26.72 -49.84
C GLU A 16 10.93 -27.60 -49.20
N ARG A 17 11.10 -27.99 -47.94
CA ARG A 17 10.13 -28.81 -47.19
C ARG A 17 8.80 -28.10 -46.95
N LEU A 18 8.82 -26.79 -46.71
CA LEU A 18 7.63 -25.99 -46.46
C LEU A 18 7.00 -25.43 -47.75
N GLY A 19 7.76 -25.39 -48.85
CA GLY A 19 7.35 -24.76 -50.11
C GLY A 19 7.33 -23.22 -50.05
N GLU A 20 7.79 -22.63 -48.94
CA GLU A 20 7.83 -21.20 -48.70
C GLU A 20 8.99 -20.81 -47.77
N SER A 21 9.23 -19.51 -47.60
CA SER A 21 10.31 -19.02 -46.71
C SER A 21 9.98 -19.29 -45.23
N PRO A 22 10.79 -20.07 -44.50
CA PRO A 22 10.48 -20.46 -43.12
C PRO A 22 10.48 -19.27 -42.16
N THR A 23 9.51 -19.25 -41.25
CA THR A 23 9.62 -18.54 -39.97
C THR A 23 10.58 -19.30 -39.05
N LYS A 24 11.07 -18.62 -38.01
CA LYS A 24 11.94 -19.27 -37.01
C LYS A 24 11.23 -20.44 -36.32
N ALA A 25 9.94 -20.30 -36.03
CA ALA A 25 9.15 -21.33 -35.36
C ALA A 25 8.97 -22.57 -36.25
N GLU A 26 8.58 -22.39 -37.52
CA GLU A 26 8.42 -23.49 -38.47
C GLU A 26 9.73 -24.25 -38.69
N TYR A 27 10.87 -23.54 -38.77
CA TYR A 27 12.18 -24.19 -38.84
C TYR A 27 12.48 -25.07 -37.62
N GLU A 28 12.14 -24.60 -36.41
CA GLU A 28 12.32 -25.39 -35.18
C GLU A 28 11.42 -26.62 -35.15
N GLU A 29 10.20 -26.53 -35.67
CA GLU A 29 9.26 -27.65 -35.78
C GLU A 29 9.72 -28.74 -36.75
N LEU A 30 10.46 -28.39 -37.80
CA LEU A 30 11.07 -29.35 -38.73
C LEU A 30 12.20 -30.20 -38.10
N GLY A 31 12.68 -29.81 -36.91
CA GLY A 31 13.73 -30.54 -36.19
C GLY A 31 15.08 -30.58 -36.92
N LEU A 32 15.34 -29.62 -37.81
CA LEU A 32 16.55 -29.56 -38.62
C LEU A 32 17.78 -29.14 -37.79
N THR A 33 18.94 -29.62 -38.23
CA THR A 33 20.23 -29.21 -37.68
C THR A 33 21.04 -28.47 -38.74
N PRO A 34 21.71 -27.36 -38.41
CA PRO A 34 21.91 -26.81 -37.06
C PRO A 34 20.69 -26.08 -36.48
N ALA A 35 20.59 -26.01 -35.15
CA ALA A 35 19.49 -25.32 -34.48
C ALA A 35 19.40 -23.83 -34.89
N SER A 36 18.19 -23.27 -34.86
CA SER A 36 17.91 -21.87 -35.24
C SER A 36 18.83 -20.85 -34.55
N ALA A 37 19.15 -21.09 -33.27
CA ALA A 37 20.05 -20.26 -32.48
C ALA A 37 21.50 -20.27 -33.00
N THR A 38 21.96 -21.40 -33.55
CA THR A 38 23.28 -21.50 -34.18
C THR A 38 23.32 -20.68 -35.45
N ILE A 39 22.28 -20.74 -36.29
CA ILE A 39 22.16 -19.94 -37.52
C ILE A 39 22.18 -18.45 -37.19
N ILE A 40 21.41 -18.00 -36.19
CA ILE A 40 21.37 -16.59 -35.75
C ILE A 40 22.74 -16.11 -35.27
N ARG A 41 23.45 -16.95 -34.49
CA ARG A 41 24.78 -16.59 -33.97
C ARG A 41 25.82 -16.50 -35.07
N THR A 42 25.73 -17.36 -36.08
CA THR A 42 26.65 -17.36 -37.22
C THR A 42 26.44 -16.15 -38.12
N TRP A 43 25.19 -15.73 -38.34
CA TRP A 43 24.82 -14.74 -39.36
C TRP A 43 24.24 -13.43 -38.84
N GLY A 44 24.36 -13.13 -37.54
CA GLY A 44 23.92 -11.86 -36.95
C GLY A 44 22.41 -11.71 -36.74
N GLY A 45 21.60 -12.43 -37.53
CA GLY A 45 20.14 -12.42 -37.41
C GLY A 45 19.46 -13.48 -38.27
N TRP A 46 18.22 -13.82 -37.91
CA TRP A 46 17.40 -14.77 -38.69
C TRP A 46 17.04 -14.23 -40.07
N SER A 47 16.66 -12.95 -40.13
CA SER A 47 16.35 -12.29 -41.40
C SER A 47 17.59 -12.15 -42.29
N GLU A 48 18.74 -11.79 -41.70
CA GLU A 48 20.03 -11.69 -42.42
C GLU A 48 20.42 -13.04 -43.04
N ALA A 49 20.26 -14.14 -42.29
CA ALA A 49 20.52 -15.48 -42.81
C ALA A 49 19.59 -15.85 -43.99
N LYS A 50 18.31 -15.45 -43.94
CA LYS A 50 17.34 -15.69 -45.03
C LYS A 50 17.64 -14.86 -46.29
N GLU A 51 18.08 -13.60 -46.13
CA GLU A 51 18.48 -12.76 -47.26
C GLU A 51 19.64 -13.38 -48.05
N ILE A 52 20.63 -13.96 -47.35
CA ILE A 52 21.81 -14.57 -47.97
C ILE A 52 21.44 -15.76 -48.86
N VAL A 53 20.43 -16.55 -48.48
CA VAL A 53 19.94 -17.68 -49.29
C VAL A 53 18.83 -17.29 -50.27
N GLY A 54 18.51 -15.99 -50.39
CA GLY A 54 17.48 -15.49 -51.30
C GLY A 54 16.05 -15.83 -50.87
N LEU A 55 15.83 -16.13 -49.59
CA LEU A 55 14.51 -16.42 -49.04
C LEU A 55 13.82 -15.14 -48.59
N GLU A 56 12.50 -15.07 -48.78
CA GLU A 56 11.73 -13.88 -48.39
C GLU A 56 11.85 -13.59 -46.88
N THR A 57 12.19 -12.36 -46.53
CA THR A 57 12.15 -11.91 -45.15
C THR A 57 10.86 -11.19 -44.84
N SER A 58 10.12 -11.68 -43.86
CA SER A 58 9.07 -10.92 -43.22
C SER A 58 9.73 -9.88 -42.31
N SER A 59 9.85 -8.63 -42.77
CA SER A 59 10.06 -7.53 -41.83
C SER A 59 8.81 -7.45 -40.95
N SER A 60 8.99 -7.35 -39.63
CA SER A 60 7.87 -7.16 -38.70
C SER A 60 7.24 -5.79 -38.98
N ARG A 61 6.33 -5.69 -39.96
CA ARG A 61 5.61 -4.46 -40.34
C ARG A 61 4.35 -4.23 -39.50
N GLY A 62 4.31 -4.79 -38.30
CA GLY A 62 3.23 -4.58 -37.33
C GLY A 62 3.70 -3.72 -36.17
N SER A 63 2.79 -2.89 -35.65
CA SER A 63 3.00 -2.25 -34.36
C SER A 63 3.26 -3.33 -33.30
N ARG A 64 4.38 -3.23 -32.58
CA ARG A 64 4.66 -4.12 -31.43
C ARG A 64 3.82 -3.75 -30.21
N VAL A 65 3.01 -2.69 -30.31
CA VAL A 65 2.10 -2.25 -29.27
C VAL A 65 0.80 -3.01 -29.41
N GLN A 66 0.52 -3.85 -28.43
CA GLN A 66 -0.77 -4.52 -28.28
C GLN A 66 -1.86 -3.46 -28.00
N PRO A 67 -3.11 -3.68 -28.48
CA PRO A 67 -4.21 -2.73 -28.27
C PRO A 67 -4.47 -2.49 -26.78
N LYS A 68 -5.13 -1.36 -26.48
CA LYS A 68 -5.54 -1.01 -25.12
C LYS A 68 -6.59 -2.01 -24.64
N PRO A 69 -6.39 -2.66 -23.48
CA PRO A 69 -7.44 -3.44 -22.83
C PRO A 69 -8.69 -2.59 -22.52
N ASP A 70 -9.88 -3.18 -22.61
CA ASP A 70 -11.17 -2.48 -22.43
C ASP A 70 -11.39 -2.02 -20.98
N ASP A 71 -10.84 -2.76 -20.01
CA ASP A 71 -10.89 -2.53 -18.57
C ASP A 71 -9.99 -1.38 -18.09
N ILE A 72 -9.14 -0.83 -18.96
CA ILE A 72 -8.24 0.28 -18.62
C ILE A 72 -8.83 1.61 -19.08
N GLU A 73 -9.15 2.47 -18.11
CA GLU A 73 -9.50 3.87 -18.35
C GLU A 73 -8.22 4.72 -18.44
N LEU A 74 -8.08 5.47 -19.54
CA LEU A 74 -7.02 6.45 -19.73
C LEU A 74 -7.60 7.87 -19.64
N PRO A 75 -6.87 8.82 -19.05
CA PRO A 75 -7.15 10.25 -19.21
C PRO A 75 -7.30 10.63 -20.69
N SER A 76 -8.20 11.58 -20.98
CA SER A 76 -8.55 11.99 -22.35
C SER A 76 -7.39 12.59 -23.16
N ASP A 77 -6.33 13.04 -22.48
CA ASP A 77 -5.13 13.62 -23.06
C ASP A 77 -4.05 12.57 -23.40
N LEU A 78 -4.26 11.28 -23.10
CA LEU A 78 -3.29 10.22 -23.33
C LEU A 78 -3.76 9.23 -24.40
N VAL A 79 -2.85 8.93 -25.34
CA VAL A 79 -3.06 7.94 -26.41
C VAL A 79 -2.25 6.69 -26.11
N TRP A 80 -2.91 5.53 -26.05
CA TRP A 80 -2.31 4.26 -25.63
C TRP A 80 -1.08 3.83 -26.46
N GLU A 81 -1.16 4.05 -27.76
CA GLU A 81 -0.12 3.70 -28.73
C GLU A 81 1.15 4.55 -28.53
N GLU A 82 0.97 5.81 -28.10
CA GLU A 82 2.04 6.78 -27.88
C GLU A 82 2.72 6.64 -26.51
N LEU A 83 2.09 5.93 -25.57
CA LEU A 83 2.69 5.65 -24.27
C LEU A 83 3.99 4.85 -24.43
N SER A 84 4.94 5.07 -23.52
CA SER A 84 6.10 4.18 -23.38
C SER A 84 5.68 2.78 -22.91
N VAL A 85 6.58 1.81 -23.07
CA VAL A 85 6.39 0.44 -22.54
C VAL A 85 6.12 0.47 -21.03
N ASP A 86 6.87 1.29 -20.29
CA ASP A 86 6.72 1.43 -18.84
C ASP A 86 5.38 2.06 -18.45
N GLN A 87 4.94 3.12 -19.15
CA GLN A 87 3.63 3.74 -18.91
C GLN A 87 2.48 2.75 -19.15
N ARG A 88 2.51 2.00 -20.25
CA ARG A 88 1.51 0.95 -20.51
C ARG A 88 1.53 -0.14 -19.44
N TRP A 89 2.72 -0.52 -18.96
CA TRP A 89 2.85 -1.45 -17.85
C TRP A 89 2.22 -0.90 -16.57
N HIS A 90 2.42 0.38 -16.25
CA HIS A 90 1.83 1.02 -15.07
C HIS A 90 0.29 0.99 -15.10
N TYR A 91 -0.34 1.35 -16.22
CA TYR A 91 -1.80 1.31 -16.35
C TYR A 91 -2.35 -0.12 -16.27
N ARG A 92 -1.71 -1.09 -16.94
CA ARG A 92 -2.11 -2.52 -16.87
C ARG A 92 -2.02 -3.11 -15.46
N ASN A 93 -1.04 -2.65 -14.69
CA ASN A 93 -0.75 -3.21 -13.39
C ASN A 93 -1.23 -2.31 -12.25
N ALA A 94 -2.04 -1.29 -12.52
CA ALA A 94 -2.45 -0.31 -11.51
C ALA A 94 -3.23 -0.98 -10.35
N GLU A 95 -4.22 -1.81 -10.68
CA GLU A 95 -4.99 -2.56 -9.68
C GLU A 95 -4.11 -3.53 -8.91
N TRP A 96 -3.32 -4.34 -9.60
CA TRP A 96 -2.40 -5.30 -8.99
C TRP A 96 -1.32 -4.63 -8.11
N ASN A 97 -0.79 -3.47 -8.52
CA ASN A 97 0.15 -2.67 -7.72
C ASN A 97 -0.53 -2.09 -6.48
N THR A 98 -1.77 -1.62 -6.63
CA THR A 98 -2.61 -1.13 -5.52
C THR A 98 -2.88 -2.25 -4.52
N GLU A 99 -3.30 -3.42 -5.01
CA GLU A 99 -3.57 -4.59 -4.21
C GLU A 99 -2.30 -5.10 -3.50
N ARG A 100 -1.17 -5.22 -4.20
CA ARG A 100 0.12 -5.55 -3.57
C ARG A 100 0.43 -4.57 -2.43
N SER A 101 0.28 -3.28 -2.69
CA SER A 101 0.59 -2.23 -1.71
C SER A 101 -0.34 -2.31 -0.49
N LEU A 102 -1.62 -2.62 -0.70
CA LEU A 102 -2.59 -2.88 0.37
C LEU A 102 -2.21 -4.13 1.19
N ARG A 103 -1.96 -5.27 0.53
CA ARG A 103 -1.53 -6.52 1.18
C ARG A 103 -0.25 -6.33 1.99
N ARG A 104 0.76 -5.66 1.42
CA ARG A 104 2.01 -5.33 2.11
C ARG A 104 1.77 -4.47 3.35
N ARG A 105 0.94 -3.42 3.26
CA ARG A 105 0.58 -2.57 4.40
C ARG A 105 -0.18 -3.36 5.47
N SER A 106 -1.09 -4.25 5.07
CA SER A 106 -1.82 -5.14 5.98
C SER A 106 -0.86 -6.01 6.79
N ARG A 107 0.04 -6.74 6.10
CA ARG A 107 1.04 -7.61 6.73
C ARG A 107 1.97 -6.86 7.70
N LEU A 108 2.39 -5.64 7.32
CA LEU A 108 3.20 -4.81 8.22
C LEU A 108 2.41 -4.35 9.44
N ARG A 109 1.13 -3.97 9.30
CA ARG A 109 0.27 -3.62 10.43
C ARG A 109 0.06 -4.81 11.37
N SER A 110 -0.16 -6.01 10.85
CA SER A 110 -0.26 -7.23 11.67
C SER A 110 1.02 -7.48 12.47
N TRP A 111 2.18 -7.41 11.80
CA TRP A 111 3.48 -7.55 12.46
C TRP A 111 3.72 -6.49 13.55
N LEU A 112 3.33 -5.23 13.32
CA LEU A 112 3.39 -4.18 14.35
C LEU A 112 2.42 -4.44 15.52
N ASN A 113 1.22 -4.96 15.24
CA ASN A 113 0.24 -5.29 16.25
C ASN A 113 0.72 -6.43 17.17
N GLU A 114 1.42 -7.42 16.62
CA GLU A 114 2.08 -8.48 17.39
C GLU A 114 3.13 -7.90 18.34
N ILE A 115 4.02 -7.03 17.84
CA ILE A 115 5.04 -6.36 18.69
C ILE A 115 4.38 -5.57 19.82
N LYS A 116 3.35 -4.78 19.50
CA LYS A 116 2.61 -4.02 20.51
C LYS A 116 2.00 -4.93 21.56
N ARG A 117 1.33 -6.01 21.16
CA ARG A 117 0.70 -6.97 22.07
C ARG A 117 1.74 -7.62 22.99
N ASN A 118 2.86 -8.05 22.42
CA ASN A 118 3.92 -8.73 23.17
C ASN A 118 4.61 -7.81 24.18
N ARG A 119 4.78 -6.52 23.86
CA ARG A 119 5.35 -5.54 24.80
C ARG A 119 4.33 -5.06 25.83
N GLY A 120 3.06 -4.93 25.43
CA GLY A 120 2.01 -4.33 26.25
C GLY A 120 2.27 -2.87 26.61
N CYS A 121 1.31 -2.24 27.29
CA CYS A 121 1.48 -0.88 27.81
C CYS A 121 2.45 -0.90 28.99
N SER A 122 3.56 -0.16 28.88
CA SER A 122 4.59 -0.08 29.93
C SER A 122 4.12 0.55 31.24
N ARG A 123 2.92 1.15 31.28
CA ARG A 123 2.37 1.84 32.47
C ARG A 123 1.21 1.15 33.17
N CYS A 124 0.43 0.34 32.47
CA CYS A 124 -0.83 -0.19 33.03
C CYS A 124 -1.17 -1.61 32.57
N GLY A 125 -0.29 -2.28 31.84
CA GLY A 125 -0.47 -3.69 31.46
C GLY A 125 -1.51 -3.97 30.37
N THR A 126 -2.19 -2.97 29.80
CA THR A 126 -3.06 -3.19 28.63
C THR A 126 -2.25 -3.76 27.48
N ASP A 127 -2.70 -4.87 26.89
CA ASP A 127 -2.00 -5.59 25.80
C ASP A 127 -2.80 -5.61 24.48
N THR A 128 -4.01 -5.03 24.48
CA THR A 128 -4.86 -5.02 23.31
C THR A 128 -4.26 -4.11 22.23
N ALA A 129 -3.78 -4.69 21.12
CA ALA A 129 -3.13 -3.94 20.03
C ALA A 129 -3.91 -2.72 19.52
N ALA A 130 -5.24 -2.81 19.45
CA ALA A 130 -6.14 -1.70 19.09
C ALA A 130 -5.96 -0.45 19.98
N CYS A 131 -5.60 -0.65 21.23
CA CYS A 131 -5.40 0.42 22.21
C CYS A 131 -3.96 0.92 22.27
N LEU A 132 -3.00 0.28 21.62
CA LEU A 132 -1.57 0.50 21.82
C LEU A 132 -0.93 1.37 20.73
N ASP A 133 -0.04 2.26 21.15
CA ASP A 133 0.78 3.11 20.31
C ASP A 133 2.26 2.94 20.63
N PHE A 134 3.11 3.18 19.63
CA PHE A 134 4.52 3.45 19.85
C PHE A 134 4.68 4.92 20.25
N HIS A 135 5.26 5.14 21.42
CA HIS A 135 5.56 6.43 21.99
C HIS A 135 7.07 6.64 21.98
N HIS A 136 7.55 7.64 21.24
CA HIS A 136 8.95 8.03 21.25
C HIS A 136 9.30 8.70 22.58
N VAL A 137 10.25 8.12 23.32
CA VAL A 137 10.73 8.65 24.60
C VAL A 137 11.46 9.97 24.38
N ASP A 138 12.32 10.01 23.37
CA ASP A 138 12.94 11.22 22.86
C ASP A 138 12.33 11.59 21.50
N THR A 139 11.62 12.71 21.47
CA THR A 139 10.96 13.19 20.26
C THR A 139 11.90 13.80 19.22
N THR A 140 13.16 14.06 19.59
CA THR A 140 14.20 14.59 18.69
C THR A 140 14.97 13.48 17.99
N ALA A 141 15.04 12.28 18.59
CA ALA A 141 15.72 11.12 18.03
C ALA A 141 14.88 10.33 17.00
N LYS A 142 13.58 10.64 16.90
CA LYS A 142 12.66 9.97 15.98
C LYS A 142 12.88 10.44 14.56
N GLU A 143 12.79 9.51 13.61
CA GLU A 143 12.68 9.89 12.20
C GLU A 143 11.22 10.19 11.86
N MET A 144 10.31 9.31 12.28
CA MET A 144 8.89 9.43 11.95
C MET A 144 8.04 8.54 12.86
N ALA A 145 6.76 8.86 12.99
CA ALA A 145 5.81 7.93 13.59
C ALA A 145 5.83 6.58 12.85
N VAL A 146 6.03 5.47 13.58
CA VAL A 146 6.11 4.09 13.04
C VAL A 146 4.91 3.77 12.13
N GLY A 147 3.70 4.23 12.49
CA GLY A 147 2.51 4.03 11.65
C GLY A 147 2.57 4.75 10.30
N LYS A 148 3.20 5.93 10.22
CA LYS A 148 3.40 6.64 8.96
C LYS A 148 4.45 5.96 8.08
N MET A 149 5.51 5.39 8.66
CA MET A 149 6.53 4.65 7.92
C MET A 149 5.93 3.47 7.13
N VAL A 150 4.91 2.80 7.67
CA VAL A 150 4.17 1.75 6.92
C VAL A 150 3.45 2.34 5.71
N THR A 151 2.79 3.48 5.87
CA THR A 151 2.10 4.18 4.77
C THR A 151 3.08 4.62 3.69
N TYR A 152 4.26 5.11 4.06
CA TYR A 152 5.32 5.50 3.12
C TYR A 152 6.16 4.33 2.59
N GLY A 153 5.79 3.08 2.89
CA GLY A 153 6.41 1.92 2.24
C GLY A 153 7.76 1.48 2.83
N TYR A 154 8.15 1.94 4.03
CA TYR A 154 9.43 1.58 4.63
C TYR A 154 9.55 0.05 4.87
N GLY A 155 10.78 -0.46 4.82
CA GLY A 155 11.09 -1.88 5.07
C GLY A 155 11.10 -2.23 6.56
N LYS A 156 11.01 -3.54 6.87
CA LYS A 156 10.99 -4.05 8.25
C LYS A 156 12.23 -3.65 9.07
N ALA A 157 13.42 -3.60 8.47
CA ALA A 157 14.65 -3.21 9.15
C ALA A 157 14.54 -1.79 9.74
N ARG A 158 14.22 -0.80 8.88
CA ARG A 158 14.03 0.59 9.28
C ARG A 158 12.91 0.76 10.30
N LEU A 159 11.84 -0.03 10.19
CA LEU A 159 10.78 -0.06 11.19
C LEU A 159 11.29 -0.56 12.55
N ARG A 160 12.15 -1.59 12.60
CA ARG A 160 12.75 -2.10 13.84
C ARG A 160 13.60 -1.03 14.51
N ASP A 161 14.50 -0.39 13.77
CA ASP A 161 15.38 0.67 14.28
C ASP A 161 14.57 1.81 14.93
N GLU A 162 13.43 2.17 14.34
CA GLU A 162 12.56 3.21 14.91
C GLU A 162 11.76 2.72 16.13
N ILE A 163 11.32 1.46 16.13
CA ILE A 163 10.60 0.84 17.25
C ILE A 163 11.49 0.69 18.49
N GLU A 164 12.79 0.54 18.33
CA GLU A 164 13.74 0.47 19.46
C GLU A 164 13.81 1.78 20.26
N LYS A 165 13.48 2.90 19.63
CA LYS A 165 13.40 4.23 20.27
C LYS A 165 12.06 4.49 20.97
N CYS A 166 11.15 3.50 20.93
CA CYS A 166 9.77 3.67 21.36
C CYS A 166 9.42 2.78 22.56
N ASP A 167 8.75 3.39 23.54
CA ASP A 167 7.93 2.67 24.50
C ASP A 167 6.58 2.31 23.87
N VAL A 168 5.93 1.25 24.37
CA VAL A 168 4.54 0.95 24.00
C VAL A 168 3.63 1.45 25.10
N LEU A 169 2.70 2.35 24.75
CA LEU A 169 1.71 2.92 25.67
C LEU A 169 0.30 2.69 25.13
N CYS A 170 -0.65 2.43 26.02
CA CYS A 170 -2.06 2.47 25.63
C CYS A 170 -2.50 3.93 25.42
N ALA A 171 -3.54 4.13 24.61
CA ALA A 171 -4.04 5.45 24.25
C ALA A 171 -4.39 6.30 25.48
N ASN A 172 -4.93 5.68 26.53
CA ASN A 172 -5.21 6.38 27.79
C ASN A 172 -3.91 6.88 28.47
N CYS A 173 -2.93 6.01 28.66
CA CYS A 173 -1.64 6.37 29.29
C CYS A 173 -0.85 7.37 28.45
N HIS A 174 -0.87 7.22 27.12
CA HIS A 174 -0.20 8.11 26.19
C HIS A 174 -0.79 9.52 26.24
N ARG A 175 -2.12 9.64 26.28
CA ARG A 175 -2.78 10.95 26.44
C ARG A 175 -2.49 11.59 27.79
N LYS A 176 -2.56 10.82 28.88
CA LYS A 176 -2.21 11.32 30.22
C LYS A 176 -0.79 11.87 30.29
N LEU A 177 0.16 11.22 29.60
CA LEU A 177 1.55 11.68 29.54
C LEU A 177 1.68 13.05 28.84
N HIS A 178 0.95 13.27 27.75
CA HIS A 178 0.97 14.54 27.02
C HIS A 178 -0.08 15.55 27.49
N TYR A 179 -0.82 15.23 28.55
CA TYR A 179 -1.92 16.06 29.00
C TYR A 179 -1.39 17.34 29.64
N VAL A 180 -1.79 18.47 29.06
CA VAL A 180 -1.59 19.80 29.64
C VAL A 180 -2.96 20.36 29.99
N GLN A 181 -3.11 20.85 31.21
CA GLN A 181 -4.37 21.43 31.64
C GLN A 181 -4.73 22.64 30.77
N PRO A 182 -5.96 22.71 30.23
CA PRO A 182 -6.35 23.83 29.40
C PRO A 182 -6.57 25.10 30.24
N ALA A 183 -5.93 26.20 29.84
CA ALA A 183 -6.10 27.51 30.47
C ALA A 183 -7.50 28.14 30.24
N GLN A 184 -8.20 27.73 29.17
CA GLN A 184 -9.48 28.31 28.78
C GLN A 184 -10.67 27.70 29.55
N ASN A 185 -11.52 28.57 30.12
CA ASN A 185 -12.70 28.19 30.90
C ASN A 185 -13.67 27.26 30.16
N ARG A 186 -13.84 27.41 28.83
CA ARG A 186 -14.75 26.53 28.05
C ARG A 186 -14.23 25.09 27.95
N ARG A 187 -12.92 24.90 27.75
CA ARG A 187 -12.32 23.56 27.73
C ARG A 187 -12.37 22.91 29.11
N ARG A 188 -12.12 23.69 30.17
CA ARG A 188 -12.31 23.22 31.55
C ARG A 188 -13.75 22.77 31.82
N TRP A 189 -14.75 23.51 31.33
CA TRP A 189 -16.16 23.11 31.44
C TRP A 189 -16.43 21.76 30.76
N ILE A 190 -15.85 21.51 29.59
CA ILE A 190 -15.95 20.23 28.90
C ILE A 190 -15.27 19.10 29.67
N HIS A 191 -14.03 19.30 30.12
CA HIS A 191 -13.32 18.27 30.87
C HIS A 191 -14.06 17.91 32.17
N ASN A 192 -14.73 18.87 32.81
CA ASN A 192 -15.58 18.59 33.96
C ASN A 192 -16.80 17.75 33.59
N ARG A 193 -17.42 17.98 32.42
CA ARG A 193 -18.53 17.15 31.92
C ARG A 193 -18.07 15.71 31.66
N GLU A 194 -16.94 15.55 30.98
CA GLU A 194 -16.35 14.24 30.70
C GLU A 194 -16.02 13.50 32.00
N ARG A 195 -15.35 14.17 32.94
CA ARG A 195 -15.02 13.60 34.26
C ARG A 195 -16.27 13.13 35.02
N ASN A 196 -17.31 13.96 35.04
CA ASN A 196 -18.54 13.65 35.78
C ASN A 196 -19.32 12.48 35.15
N ALA A 197 -19.24 12.31 33.83
CA ALA A 197 -19.85 11.17 33.14
C ALA A 197 -19.01 9.90 33.29
N GLY A 198 -17.68 10.01 33.20
CA GLY A 198 -16.78 8.86 33.11
C GLY A 198 -16.93 8.10 31.78
N CYS A 199 -16.06 7.11 31.58
CA CYS A 199 -16.20 6.21 30.44
C CYS A 199 -17.41 5.30 30.63
N ASN A 200 -18.28 5.22 29.62
CA ASN A 200 -19.47 4.37 29.66
C ASN A 200 -19.15 2.85 29.66
N ARG A 201 -17.93 2.46 29.27
CA ARG A 201 -17.51 1.05 29.10
C ARG A 201 -16.48 0.54 30.11
N CYS A 202 -15.92 1.42 30.96
CA CYS A 202 -14.94 1.02 31.97
C CYS A 202 -14.84 2.08 33.07
N THR A 203 -14.03 1.81 34.10
CA THR A 203 -13.88 2.69 35.27
C THR A 203 -13.02 3.94 35.04
N ALA A 204 -12.60 4.22 33.80
CA ALA A 204 -11.78 5.39 33.50
C ALA A 204 -12.59 6.70 33.67
N THR A 205 -12.11 7.60 34.52
CA THR A 205 -12.75 8.90 34.82
C THR A 205 -11.85 10.10 34.56
N ASP A 206 -10.59 9.87 34.21
CA ASP A 206 -9.62 10.93 33.99
C ASP A 206 -9.91 11.66 32.66
N PRO A 207 -10.28 12.96 32.70
CA PRO A 207 -10.64 13.69 31.50
C PRO A 207 -9.51 13.78 30.48
N ALA A 208 -8.25 13.60 30.88
CA ALA A 208 -7.13 13.53 29.94
C ALA A 208 -7.28 12.42 28.90
N CYS A 209 -8.04 11.37 29.20
CA CYS A 209 -8.22 10.21 28.34
C CYS A 209 -9.66 9.97 27.87
N LEU A 210 -10.61 10.86 28.18
CA LEU A 210 -12.01 10.74 27.77
C LEU A 210 -12.28 11.53 26.49
N ASP A 211 -13.19 11.04 25.66
CA ASP A 211 -13.74 11.75 24.50
C ASP A 211 -15.26 11.52 24.41
N PHE A 212 -15.94 12.46 23.75
CA PHE A 212 -17.30 12.26 23.26
C PHE A 212 -17.33 11.42 21.97
N HIS A 213 -17.77 10.18 22.10
CA HIS A 213 -18.04 9.27 21.00
C HIS A 213 -19.46 9.47 20.46
N HIS A 214 -19.60 9.36 19.13
CA HIS A 214 -20.88 9.46 18.43
C HIS A 214 -21.07 8.17 17.64
N ASP A 215 -22.25 7.57 17.75
CA ASP A 215 -22.62 6.46 16.87
C ASP A 215 -23.07 7.01 15.51
N ARG A 216 -22.73 6.30 14.43
CA ARG A 216 -22.33 6.81 13.10
C ARG A 216 -23.36 7.60 12.25
N ASN A 217 -24.44 8.18 12.77
CA ASN A 217 -25.48 8.77 11.89
C ASN A 217 -26.15 10.09 12.32
N THR A 218 -25.64 10.84 13.31
CA THR A 218 -26.37 12.02 13.84
C THR A 218 -25.59 13.33 13.89
N LYS A 219 -24.40 13.39 13.27
CA LYS A 219 -23.45 14.47 13.54
C LYS A 219 -23.55 15.65 12.56
N GLU A 220 -23.74 16.85 13.09
CA GLU A 220 -23.53 18.11 12.36
C GLU A 220 -22.06 18.56 12.45
N ALA A 221 -21.38 18.38 13.61
CA ALA A 221 -19.94 18.65 13.81
C ALA A 221 -19.41 18.05 15.14
N SER A 222 -18.09 17.88 15.32
CA SER A 222 -17.51 17.39 16.60
C SER A 222 -17.56 18.42 17.71
N VAL A 223 -17.77 17.98 18.97
CA VAL A 223 -17.72 18.86 20.15
C VAL A 223 -16.44 19.70 20.17
N THR A 224 -15.29 19.10 19.88
CA THR A 224 -14.00 19.82 19.75
C THR A 224 -14.04 20.90 18.68
N ARG A 225 -14.63 20.62 17.51
CA ARG A 225 -14.79 21.59 16.43
C ARG A 225 -15.76 22.71 16.82
N LEU A 226 -16.90 22.39 17.42
CA LEU A 226 -17.87 23.38 17.88
C LEU A 226 -17.26 24.37 18.89
N VAL A 227 -16.34 23.90 19.74
CA VAL A 227 -15.59 24.74 20.68
C VAL A 227 -14.59 25.63 19.96
N ALA A 228 -13.83 25.07 19.01
CA ALA A 228 -12.87 25.82 18.20
C ALA A 228 -13.55 26.90 17.37
N ASP A 229 -14.72 26.60 16.81
CA ASP A 229 -15.57 27.51 16.04
C ASP A 229 -16.37 28.48 16.95
N ASN A 230 -16.07 28.52 18.26
CA ASN A 230 -16.65 29.41 19.25
C ASN A 230 -18.20 29.40 19.30
N ARG A 231 -18.83 28.25 18.99
CA ARG A 231 -20.29 28.12 18.95
C ARG A 231 -20.92 28.34 20.34
N PRO A 232 -22.20 28.76 20.42
CA PRO A 232 -22.90 28.96 21.69
C PRO A 232 -22.91 27.70 22.55
N LYS A 233 -22.86 27.86 23.89
CA LYS A 233 -22.78 26.74 24.83
C LYS A 233 -24.00 25.81 24.73
N GLU A 234 -25.15 26.35 24.39
CA GLU A 234 -26.41 25.65 24.20
C GLU A 234 -26.29 24.64 23.07
N ARG A 235 -25.72 25.07 21.92
CA ARG A 235 -25.47 24.18 20.77
C ARG A 235 -24.46 23.09 21.12
N ILE A 236 -23.40 23.42 21.85
CA ILE A 236 -22.41 22.44 22.31
C ILE A 236 -23.07 21.43 23.26
N ARG A 237 -23.95 21.89 24.14
CA ARG A 237 -24.67 21.03 25.08
C ARG A 237 -25.60 20.05 24.36
N THR A 238 -26.38 20.52 23.38
CA THR A 238 -27.26 19.66 22.58
C THR A 238 -26.48 18.57 21.86
N GLU A 239 -25.27 18.88 21.35
CA GLU A 239 -24.41 17.87 20.73
C GLU A 239 -23.91 16.87 21.78
N ILE A 240 -23.44 17.35 22.95
CA ILE A 240 -22.97 16.49 24.05
C ILE A 240 -24.06 15.52 24.52
N GLU A 241 -25.32 15.94 24.58
CA GLU A 241 -26.45 15.09 24.99
C GLU A 241 -26.70 13.91 24.03
N ARG A 242 -26.19 13.99 22.80
CA ARG A 242 -26.22 12.89 21.82
C ARG A 242 -24.97 12.02 21.84
N CYS A 243 -23.98 12.38 22.66
CA CYS A 243 -22.71 11.69 22.73
C CYS A 243 -22.68 10.68 23.87
N THR A 244 -21.95 9.60 23.66
CA THR A 244 -21.51 8.71 24.75
C THR A 244 -20.08 9.04 25.11
N VAL A 245 -19.75 9.18 26.40
CA VAL A 245 -18.35 9.40 26.82
C VAL A 245 -17.62 8.06 26.87
N LEU A 246 -16.53 7.94 26.12
CA LEU A 246 -15.66 6.77 26.11
C LEU A 246 -14.22 7.19 26.39
N CYS A 247 -13.45 6.37 27.10
CA CYS A 247 -12.01 6.56 27.16
C CYS A 247 -11.35 6.21 25.83
N ALA A 248 -10.17 6.76 25.56
CA ALA A 248 -9.45 6.58 24.30
C ALA A 248 -9.23 5.10 23.95
N ASN A 249 -8.97 4.23 24.95
CA ASN A 249 -8.87 2.79 24.73
C ASN A 249 -10.18 2.17 24.26
N CYS A 250 -11.30 2.43 24.96
CA CYS A 250 -12.63 1.92 24.61
C CYS A 250 -13.12 2.47 23.28
N HIS A 251 -12.86 3.76 23.01
CA HIS A 251 -13.20 4.42 21.76
C HIS A 251 -12.44 3.80 20.58
N ARG A 252 -11.16 3.49 20.74
CA ARG A 252 -10.39 2.79 19.70
C ARG A 252 -10.89 1.38 19.46
N LYS A 253 -11.24 0.62 20.50
CA LYS A 253 -11.82 -0.72 20.35
C LYS A 253 -13.09 -0.70 19.49
N GLU A 254 -13.90 0.35 19.61
CA GLU A 254 -15.11 0.51 18.80
C GLU A 254 -14.85 0.70 17.30
N HIS A 255 -13.80 1.45 16.96
CA HIS A 255 -13.45 1.75 15.57
C HIS A 255 -12.32 0.85 15.03
N TYR A 256 -11.94 -0.19 15.78
CA TYR A 256 -10.83 -1.03 15.39
C TYR A 256 -11.27 -2.03 14.33
N ASP A 257 -10.68 -1.87 13.14
CA ASP A 257 -10.76 -2.84 12.06
C ASP A 257 -9.40 -3.57 11.96
N PRO A 258 -9.32 -4.88 12.26
CA PRO A 258 -8.06 -5.60 12.19
C PRO A 258 -7.55 -5.70 10.74
N PRO A 259 -6.24 -5.60 10.50
CA PRO A 259 -5.67 -5.84 9.19
C PRO A 259 -6.01 -7.27 8.70
N ASN A 260 -6.43 -7.41 7.45
CA ASN A 260 -6.69 -8.71 6.83
C ASN A 260 -5.37 -9.53 6.76
N TYR A 261 -5.46 -10.82 7.12
CA TYR A 261 -4.31 -11.69 7.35
C TYR A 261 -3.84 -12.47 6.10
N GLU A 262 -4.51 -12.30 4.95
CA GLU A 262 -4.23 -12.99 3.68
C GLU A 262 -3.08 -12.35 2.85
#